data_AF-A0A0K0DQ70-F1
#
_entry.id   AF-A0A0K0DQ70-F1
#
_cell.length_a   1.000
_cell.length_b   1.000
_cell.length_c   1.000
_cell.angle_alpha   90.00
_cell.angle_beta   90.00
_cell.angle_gamma   90.00
#
_symmetry.space_group_name_H-M   'P 1'
#
loop_
_entity.id
_entity.type
_entity.pdbx_description
1 polymer ?
#
loop_
_entity_poly.entity_id
_entity_poly.type
_entity_poly.pdbx_seq_one_letter_code
_entity_poly.pdbx_strand_id
1 'polypeptide(L)'
;GPPNLVSAESRREAEQLFHSIKQELTIEAAAQVIRCTRNQCVLFQIAQMTGEIVLRDWVFLSKEQIIHTYKMLLEFVAETEDLSNYARTAFLRSVAMILKRGIIDEKTGDEEDVFGIIHNLLISQNGRMQAIGGELISAITHQFSSSWRNAKFSITWDFHLRAKSKFENTGLRHLLEMSLKTLHTLVLQSSILPDEFARRICEKFLEVLIATNSFRPPASWKDLLENDEFFGLFFQLHAKIRTDEALSLRTLSCLVQLAGLSGDVLSSSDFTKHYMKLYINSLLDLFAEGPLPHEVNHFCTIVNRLFQYRPIQMIMQIGPDLRERFLTYLSRYIEHLTKQAMYKAIVSSALVIFND
;
A
#
# COMPACT_ATOMS: atom_id res chain seq x y z
N GLY A 1 8.88 27.49 15.92
CA GLY A 1 10.27 27.88 16.19
C GLY A 1 11.04 26.72 16.81
N PRO A 2 12.38 26.83 16.95
CA PRO A 2 13.18 25.85 17.68
C PRO A 2 12.59 25.61 19.07
N PRO A 3 12.52 24.36 19.55
CA PRO A 3 11.94 24.04 20.86
C PRO A 3 12.56 24.91 21.96
N ASN A 4 13.87 25.15 21.89
CA ASN A 4 14.63 25.89 22.89
C ASN A 4 14.24 27.38 23.02
N LEU A 5 13.44 27.92 22.10
CA LEU A 5 13.00 29.31 22.10
C LEU A 5 11.53 29.50 22.56
N VAL A 6 10.81 28.42 22.87
CA VAL A 6 9.41 28.47 23.30
C VAL A 6 9.29 27.80 24.66
N SER A 7 8.76 28.53 25.66
CA SER A 7 8.56 28.02 27.01
C SER A 7 7.61 26.82 27.02
N ALA A 8 7.75 25.95 28.02
CA ALA A 8 6.84 24.80 28.19
C ALA A 8 5.39 25.22 28.48
N GLU A 9 5.19 26.44 28.99
CA GLU A 9 3.87 27.03 29.24
C GLU A 9 3.21 27.48 27.94
N SER A 10 3.90 28.26 27.10
CA SER A 10 3.36 28.70 25.80
C SER A 10 3.06 27.53 24.86
N ARG A 11 3.79 26.40 24.96
CA ARG A 11 3.44 25.17 24.23
C ARG A 11 2.14 24.57 24.73
N ARG A 12 1.96 24.48 26.06
CA ARG A 12 0.72 23.97 26.66
C ARG A 12 -0.48 24.86 26.32
N GLU A 13 -0.31 26.17 26.35
CA GLU A 13 -1.35 27.12 25.95
C GLU A 13 -1.74 26.94 24.47
N ALA A 14 -0.76 26.77 23.57
CA ALA A 14 -1.03 26.52 22.16
C ALA A 14 -1.75 25.18 21.92
N GLU A 15 -1.35 24.11 22.63
CA GLU A 15 -2.03 22.80 22.57
C GLU A 15 -3.46 22.88 23.11
N GLN A 16 -3.67 23.59 24.22
CA GLN A 16 -5.00 23.85 24.77
C GLN A 16 -5.86 24.63 23.78
N LEU A 17 -5.31 25.66 23.13
CA LEU A 17 -6.04 26.42 22.11
C LEU A 17 -6.56 25.52 20.98
N PHE A 18 -5.71 24.65 20.41
CA PHE A 18 -6.15 23.71 19.37
C PHE A 18 -7.18 22.71 19.90
N HIS A 19 -7.05 22.28 21.16
CA HIS A 19 -8.05 21.43 21.79
C HIS A 19 -9.41 22.13 21.93
N SER A 20 -9.42 23.39 22.35
CA SER A 20 -10.63 24.23 22.46
C SER A 20 -11.27 24.45 21.10
N ILE A 21 -10.48 24.86 20.10
CA ILE A 21 -10.94 25.08 18.73
C ILE A 21 -11.62 23.81 18.21
N LYS A 22 -11.03 22.63 18.42
CA LYS A 22 -11.58 21.36 17.94
C LYS A 22 -12.99 21.05 18.48
N GLN A 23 -13.33 21.54 19.67
CA GLN A 23 -14.66 21.31 20.25
C GLN A 23 -15.75 22.18 19.60
N GLU A 24 -15.40 23.39 19.17
CA GLU A 24 -16.35 24.38 18.65
C GLU A 24 -16.29 24.55 17.12
N LEU A 25 -15.24 24.05 16.46
CA LEU A 25 -15.02 24.21 15.03
C LEU A 25 -16.10 23.48 14.22
N THR A 26 -16.75 24.23 13.30
CA THR A 26 -17.68 23.70 12.31
C THR A 26 -16.97 23.43 10.97
N ILE A 27 -17.64 22.69 10.07
CA ILE A 27 -17.11 22.40 8.73
C ILE A 27 -16.93 23.70 7.93
N GLU A 28 -17.86 24.63 8.04
CA GLU A 28 -17.85 25.93 7.34
C GLU A 28 -16.69 26.80 7.82
N ALA A 29 -16.50 26.88 9.15
CA ALA A 29 -15.38 27.60 9.74
C ALA A 29 -14.04 26.98 9.34
N ALA A 30 -13.93 25.65 9.33
CA ALA A 30 -12.73 24.95 8.86
C ALA A 30 -12.42 25.26 7.39
N ALA A 31 -13.43 25.22 6.52
CA ALA A 31 -13.29 25.56 5.10
C ALA A 31 -12.80 27.01 4.91
N GLN A 32 -13.32 27.94 5.72
CA GLN A 32 -12.89 29.34 5.67
C GLN A 32 -11.44 29.51 6.13
N VAL A 33 -11.02 28.81 7.18
CA VAL A 33 -9.62 28.85 7.63
C VAL A 33 -8.70 28.28 6.56
N ILE A 34 -9.05 27.14 5.95
CA ILE A 34 -8.28 26.49 4.88
C ILE A 34 -8.05 27.47 3.70
N ARG A 35 -9.08 28.22 3.30
CA ARG A 35 -8.99 29.19 2.20
C ARG A 35 -8.17 30.44 2.52
N CYS A 36 -8.14 30.85 3.78
CA CYS A 36 -7.53 32.13 4.17
C CYS A 36 -6.08 32.00 4.65
N THR A 37 -5.71 30.85 5.22
CA THR A 37 -4.38 30.69 5.82
C THR A 37 -3.36 30.13 4.84
N ARG A 38 -2.14 30.67 4.90
CA ARG A 38 -0.96 30.08 4.24
C ARG A 38 -0.05 29.33 5.21
N ASN A 39 -0.40 29.33 6.50
CA ASN A 39 0.39 28.69 7.53
C ASN A 39 0.22 27.17 7.46
N GLN A 40 1.29 26.48 7.06
CA GLN A 40 1.30 25.03 6.84
C GLN A 40 0.95 24.21 8.10
N CYS A 41 1.32 24.69 9.29
CA CYS A 41 0.96 24.04 10.55
C CYS A 41 -0.53 24.16 10.86
N VAL A 42 -1.11 25.34 10.60
CA VAL A 42 -2.55 25.56 10.76
C VAL A 42 -3.33 24.71 9.76
N LEU A 43 -2.90 24.68 8.48
CA LEU A 43 -3.49 23.82 7.46
C LEU A 43 -3.48 22.35 7.87
N PHE A 44 -2.35 21.86 8.41
CA PHE A 44 -2.25 20.51 8.93
C PHE A 44 -3.27 20.23 10.04
N GLN A 45 -3.35 21.09 11.06
CA GLN A 45 -4.27 20.90 12.18
C GLN A 45 -5.73 20.95 11.74
N ILE A 46 -6.11 21.94 10.93
CA ILE A 46 -7.49 22.11 10.47
C ILE A 46 -7.90 20.97 9.55
N ALA A 47 -7.01 20.47 8.69
CA ALA A 47 -7.29 19.30 7.86
C ALA A 47 -7.63 18.07 8.72
N GLN A 48 -6.84 17.79 9.76
CA GLN A 48 -7.10 16.68 10.69
C GLN A 48 -8.43 16.87 11.42
N MET A 49 -8.66 18.05 11.99
CA MET A 49 -9.89 18.37 12.69
C MET A 49 -11.12 18.24 11.80
N THR A 50 -11.04 18.64 10.52
CA THR A 50 -12.15 18.53 9.57
C THR A 50 -12.61 17.08 9.40
N GLY A 51 -11.68 16.15 9.22
CA GLY A 51 -12.02 14.72 9.13
C GLY A 51 -12.66 14.19 10.42
N GLU A 52 -12.17 14.63 11.58
CA GLU A 52 -12.72 14.23 12.89
C GLU A 52 -14.11 14.82 13.16
N ILE A 53 -14.36 16.08 12.77
CA ILE A 53 -15.65 16.75 12.87
C ILE A 53 -16.69 15.99 12.05
N VAL A 54 -16.36 15.64 10.79
CA VAL A 54 -17.26 14.88 9.92
C VAL A 54 -17.62 13.53 10.54
N LEU A 55 -16.64 12.84 11.13
CA LEU A 55 -16.86 11.55 11.80
C LEU A 55 -17.68 11.69 13.09
N ARG A 56 -17.43 12.74 13.89
CA ARG A 56 -18.16 13.05 15.13
C ARG A 56 -19.62 13.33 14.84
N ASP A 57 -19.88 14.19 13.85
CA ASP A 57 -21.21 14.72 13.55
C ASP A 57 -21.93 13.89 12.46
N TRP A 58 -21.37 12.74 12.09
CA TRP A 58 -21.79 11.91 10.95
C TRP A 58 -23.30 11.66 10.85
N VAL A 59 -23.95 11.43 11.98
CA VAL A 59 -25.40 11.15 12.05
C VAL A 59 -26.21 12.38 11.65
N PHE A 60 -25.73 13.57 11.98
CA PHE A 60 -26.40 14.86 11.75
C PHE A 60 -26.09 15.46 10.37
N LEU A 61 -25.02 15.03 9.72
CA LEU A 61 -24.62 15.53 8.41
C LEU A 61 -25.40 14.87 7.27
N SER A 62 -25.81 15.70 6.31
CA SER A 62 -26.43 15.25 5.05
C SER A 62 -25.38 14.62 4.11
N LYS A 63 -25.87 13.86 3.13
CA LYS A 63 -25.04 13.26 2.08
C LYS A 63 -24.29 14.34 1.29
N GLU A 64 -24.97 15.43 0.96
CA GLU A 64 -24.44 16.56 0.21
C GLU A 64 -23.32 17.26 0.98
N GLN A 65 -23.50 17.47 2.30
CA GLN A 65 -22.48 18.08 3.15
C GLN A 65 -21.21 17.22 3.21
N ILE A 66 -21.36 15.89 3.37
CA ILE A 66 -20.24 14.96 3.41
C ILE A 66 -19.49 14.95 2.07
N ILE A 67 -20.22 14.87 0.96
CA ILE A 67 -19.65 14.87 -0.39
C ILE A 67 -18.91 16.18 -0.66
N HIS A 68 -19.54 17.31 -0.37
CA HIS A 68 -18.92 18.62 -0.53
C HIS A 68 -17.63 18.75 0.29
N THR A 69 -17.64 18.26 1.53
CA THR A 69 -16.48 18.37 2.42
C THR A 69 -15.26 17.62 1.89
N TYR A 70 -15.39 16.34 1.51
CA TYR A 70 -14.22 15.61 1.02
C TYR A 70 -13.75 16.13 -0.35
N LYS A 71 -14.66 16.58 -1.22
CA LYS A 71 -14.30 17.18 -2.51
C LYS A 71 -13.57 18.50 -2.32
N MET A 72 -14.02 19.36 -1.40
CA MET A 72 -13.31 20.60 -1.04
C MET A 72 -11.88 20.33 -0.54
N LEU A 73 -11.69 19.30 0.29
CA LEU A 73 -10.35 18.92 0.76
C LEU A 73 -9.45 18.44 -0.40
N LEU A 74 -9.99 17.68 -1.35
CA LEU A 74 -9.26 17.21 -2.52
C LEU A 74 -8.93 18.35 -3.49
N GLU A 75 -9.89 19.22 -3.77
CA GLU A 75 -9.74 20.42 -4.62
C GLU A 75 -8.65 21.33 -4.05
N PHE A 76 -8.67 21.61 -2.74
CA PHE A 76 -7.64 22.42 -2.10
C PHE A 76 -6.23 21.83 -2.28
N VAL A 77 -6.09 20.51 -2.10
CA VAL A 77 -4.81 19.82 -2.31
C VAL A 77 -4.34 19.89 -3.76
N ALA A 78 -5.26 19.78 -4.73
CA ALA A 78 -4.96 19.87 -6.15
C ALA A 78 -4.58 21.31 -6.57
N GLU A 79 -5.27 22.33 -6.06
CA GLU A 79 -5.05 23.73 -6.43
C GLU A 79 -3.81 24.36 -5.75
N THR A 80 -3.43 23.89 -4.55
CA THR A 80 -2.37 24.54 -3.76
C THR A 80 -0.97 23.99 -4.07
N GLU A 81 -0.21 24.69 -4.92
CA GLU A 81 1.14 24.29 -5.36
C GLU A 81 2.15 24.15 -4.21
N ASP A 82 2.19 25.12 -3.30
CA ASP A 82 3.18 25.19 -2.20
C ASP A 82 2.75 24.44 -0.93
N LEU A 83 1.86 23.45 -1.05
CA LEU A 83 1.41 22.67 0.10
C LEU A 83 2.50 21.70 0.57
N SER A 84 2.96 21.87 1.81
CA SER A 84 3.93 20.99 2.44
C SER A 84 3.45 19.54 2.50
N ASN A 85 4.39 18.60 2.40
CA ASN A 85 4.08 17.15 2.35
C ASN A 85 3.27 16.68 3.56
N TYR A 86 3.58 17.19 4.76
CA TYR A 86 2.86 16.79 5.98
C TYR A 86 1.43 17.33 6.00
N ALA A 87 1.21 18.57 5.54
CA ALA A 87 -0.13 19.14 5.43
C ALA A 87 -0.93 18.38 4.37
N ARG A 88 -0.39 18.19 3.17
CA ARG A 88 -1.01 17.39 2.11
C ARG A 88 -1.43 16.00 2.59
N THR A 89 -0.54 15.32 3.30
CA THR A 89 -0.84 14.00 3.90
C THR A 89 -2.01 14.07 4.87
N ALA A 90 -2.14 15.13 5.68
CA ALA A 90 -3.27 15.28 6.59
C ALA A 90 -4.60 15.46 5.86
N PHE A 91 -4.65 16.26 4.79
CA PHE A 91 -5.85 16.39 3.96
C PHE A 91 -6.28 15.05 3.36
N LEU A 92 -5.36 14.33 2.71
CA LEU A 92 -5.65 13.05 2.06
C LEU A 92 -6.05 11.97 3.07
N ARG A 93 -5.47 11.97 4.28
CA ARG A 93 -5.91 11.08 5.37
C ARG A 93 -7.31 11.42 5.85
N SER A 94 -7.65 12.69 6.01
CA SER A 94 -9.02 13.11 6.39
C SER A 94 -10.04 12.70 5.32
N VAL A 95 -9.70 12.84 4.04
CA VAL A 95 -10.53 12.31 2.94
C VAL A 95 -10.71 10.80 3.08
N ALA A 96 -9.62 10.03 3.24
CA ALA A 96 -9.71 8.58 3.42
C ALA A 96 -10.56 8.17 4.64
N MET A 97 -10.48 8.91 5.75
CA MET A 97 -11.31 8.69 6.94
C MET A 97 -12.81 8.86 6.63
N ILE A 98 -13.17 9.93 5.92
CA ILE A 98 -14.54 10.21 5.50
C ILE A 98 -15.05 9.12 4.56
N LEU A 99 -14.26 8.75 3.55
CA LEU A 99 -14.59 7.68 2.59
C LEU A 99 -14.83 6.33 3.30
N LYS A 100 -13.94 5.94 4.23
CA LYS A 100 -14.13 4.71 5.01
C LYS A 100 -15.40 4.73 5.84
N ARG A 101 -15.75 5.88 6.43
CA ARG A 101 -16.96 5.99 7.24
C ARG A 101 -18.23 5.86 6.39
N GLY A 102 -18.21 6.33 5.15
CA GLY A 102 -19.34 6.27 4.22
C GLY A 102 -19.49 4.98 3.43
N ILE A 103 -18.52 4.06 3.45
CA ILE A 103 -18.59 2.86 2.63
C ILE A 103 -19.81 1.97 2.93
N ILE A 104 -20.34 1.96 4.16
CA ILE A 104 -21.46 1.10 4.54
C ILE A 104 -22.82 1.76 4.32
N ASP A 105 -22.95 3.06 4.64
CA ASP A 105 -24.23 3.79 4.58
C ASP A 105 -24.35 4.70 3.35
N GLU A 106 -23.35 4.70 2.47
CA GLU A 106 -23.33 5.33 1.13
C GLU A 106 -23.55 6.85 1.16
N LYS A 107 -23.28 7.48 2.32
CA LYS A 107 -23.30 8.95 2.47
C LYS A 107 -22.15 9.65 1.73
N THR A 108 -21.16 8.93 1.23
CA THR A 108 -20.05 9.48 0.43
C THR A 108 -20.34 9.56 -1.06
N GLY A 109 -21.53 9.16 -1.51
CA GLY A 109 -21.88 9.13 -2.93
C GLY A 109 -21.57 7.79 -3.58
N ASP A 110 -21.59 7.79 -4.91
CA ASP A 110 -21.17 6.64 -5.70
C ASP A 110 -19.65 6.42 -5.55
N GLU A 111 -19.23 5.17 -5.39
CA GLU A 111 -17.79 4.83 -5.32
C GLU A 111 -17.10 5.14 -6.66
N GLU A 112 -17.82 5.04 -7.78
CA GLU A 112 -17.31 5.34 -9.13
C GLU A 112 -16.88 6.81 -9.28
N ASP A 113 -17.56 7.75 -8.61
CA ASP A 113 -17.15 9.16 -8.63
C ASP A 113 -15.75 9.34 -8.01
N VAL A 114 -15.49 8.64 -6.91
CA VAL A 114 -14.20 8.69 -6.22
C VAL A 114 -13.11 8.04 -7.05
N PHE A 115 -13.40 6.87 -7.67
CA PHE A 115 -12.46 6.23 -8.58
C PHE A 115 -12.19 7.07 -9.83
N GLY A 116 -13.19 7.77 -10.36
CA GLY A 116 -13.04 8.72 -11.45
C GLY A 116 -12.10 9.88 -11.09
N ILE A 117 -12.21 10.45 -9.88
CA ILE A 117 -11.27 11.48 -9.40
C ILE A 117 -9.85 10.92 -9.31
N ILE A 118 -9.68 9.76 -8.70
CA ILE A 118 -8.36 9.11 -8.58
C ILE A 118 -7.78 8.83 -9.97
N HIS A 119 -8.59 8.35 -10.90
CA HIS A 119 -8.18 8.05 -12.26
C HIS A 119 -7.65 9.29 -12.95
N ASN A 120 -8.40 10.40 -12.90
CA ASN A 120 -8.01 11.67 -13.51
C ASN A 120 -6.71 12.23 -12.91
N LEU A 121 -6.48 12.04 -11.61
CA LEU A 121 -5.21 12.39 -10.98
C LEU A 121 -4.05 11.54 -11.53
N LEU A 122 -4.24 10.22 -11.66
CA LEU A 122 -3.21 9.30 -12.14
C LEU A 122 -2.84 9.50 -13.62
N ILE A 123 -3.82 9.78 -14.48
CA ILE A 123 -3.57 9.99 -15.92
C ILE A 123 -3.18 11.43 -16.27
N SER A 124 -3.10 12.31 -15.28
CA SER A 124 -2.72 13.71 -15.50
C SER A 124 -1.31 13.81 -16.07
N GLN A 125 -1.09 14.74 -17.00
CA GLN A 125 0.25 15.08 -17.49
C GLN A 125 1.09 15.85 -16.45
N ASN A 126 0.45 16.31 -15.37
CA ASN A 126 1.14 17.00 -14.29
C ASN A 126 1.62 15.99 -13.23
N GLY A 127 2.93 15.85 -13.09
CA GLY A 127 3.52 14.92 -12.12
C GLY A 127 3.03 15.16 -10.68
N ARG A 128 2.83 16.42 -10.25
CA ARG A 128 2.27 16.71 -8.92
C ARG A 128 0.89 16.09 -8.73
N MET A 129 0.04 16.10 -9.76
CA MET A 129 -1.31 15.51 -9.70
C MET A 129 -1.25 13.99 -9.59
N GLN A 130 -0.37 13.32 -10.34
CA GLN A 130 -0.24 11.86 -10.21
C GLN A 130 0.37 11.47 -8.85
N ALA A 131 1.27 12.30 -8.28
CA ALA A 131 1.75 12.11 -6.90
C ALA A 131 0.61 12.25 -5.88
N ILE A 132 -0.28 13.23 -6.03
CA ILE A 132 -1.49 13.37 -5.20
C ILE A 132 -2.37 12.12 -5.33
N GLY A 133 -2.59 11.62 -6.56
CA GLY A 133 -3.34 10.39 -6.80
C GLY A 133 -2.74 9.17 -6.09
N GLY A 134 -1.42 8.98 -6.19
CA GLY A 134 -0.71 7.90 -5.49
C GLY A 134 -0.75 8.04 -3.96
N GLU A 135 -0.63 9.25 -3.43
CA GLU A 135 -0.77 9.52 -1.99
C GLU A 135 -2.20 9.29 -1.49
N LEU A 136 -3.22 9.61 -2.29
CA LEU A 136 -4.62 9.35 -1.97
C LEU A 136 -4.91 7.84 -1.94
N ILE A 137 -4.41 7.08 -2.92
CA ILE A 137 -4.51 5.62 -2.94
C ILE A 137 -3.87 5.02 -1.69
N SER A 138 -2.65 5.44 -1.37
CA SER A 138 -1.94 5.02 -0.16
C SER A 138 -2.73 5.34 1.11
N ALA A 139 -3.30 6.56 1.21
CA ALA A 139 -4.12 6.96 2.34
C ALA A 139 -5.38 6.11 2.49
N ILE A 140 -6.10 5.83 1.39
CA ILE A 140 -7.29 4.99 1.38
C ILE A 140 -6.94 3.56 1.80
N THR A 141 -5.97 2.93 1.13
CA THR A 141 -5.55 1.56 1.43
C THR A 141 -5.11 1.44 2.90
N HIS A 142 -4.28 2.36 3.39
CA HIS A 142 -3.87 2.35 4.80
C HIS A 142 -5.05 2.52 5.75
N GLN A 143 -6.00 3.38 5.40
CA GLN A 143 -7.16 3.64 6.24
C GLN A 143 -8.06 2.40 6.37
N PHE A 144 -8.18 1.58 5.32
CA PHE A 144 -8.94 0.33 5.37
C PHE A 144 -8.16 -0.86 5.96
N SER A 145 -6.83 -0.89 5.81
CA SER A 145 -6.00 -2.00 6.31
C SER A 145 -5.59 -1.87 7.78
N SER A 146 -5.42 -0.63 8.26
CA SER A 146 -5.01 -0.37 9.64
C SER A 146 -6.05 -0.91 10.62
N SER A 147 -5.56 -1.44 11.75
CA SER A 147 -6.37 -1.84 12.92
C SER A 147 -6.99 -0.60 13.57
N TRP A 148 -7.91 0.03 12.86
CA TRP A 148 -8.51 1.28 13.24
C TRP A 148 -9.47 1.04 14.40
N ARG A 149 -9.11 1.57 15.57
CA ARG A 149 -10.00 1.63 16.73
C ARG A 149 -10.13 3.08 17.12
N ASN A 150 -11.30 3.67 16.90
CA ASN A 150 -11.59 4.99 17.41
C ASN A 150 -12.95 5.01 18.11
N ALA A 151 -12.94 4.60 19.38
CA ALA A 151 -14.12 4.61 20.24
C ALA A 151 -14.72 6.02 20.38
N LYS A 152 -13.93 7.09 20.16
CA LYS A 152 -14.41 8.48 20.23
C LYS A 152 -15.36 8.86 19.10
N PHE A 153 -15.38 8.12 17.99
CA PHE A 153 -16.19 8.43 16.80
C PHE A 153 -17.12 7.28 16.39
N SER A 154 -17.51 6.42 17.33
CA SER A 154 -18.46 5.33 17.11
C SER A 154 -18.06 4.33 16.00
N ILE A 155 -16.78 4.28 15.62
CA ILE A 155 -16.27 3.24 14.72
C ILE A 155 -15.98 2.01 15.57
N THR A 156 -16.95 1.11 15.61
CA THR A 156 -16.83 -0.18 16.28
C THR A 156 -15.90 -1.11 15.52
N TRP A 157 -15.41 -2.16 16.20
CA TRP A 157 -14.64 -3.21 15.55
C TRP A 157 -15.46 -3.94 14.46
N ASP A 158 -16.75 -4.17 14.71
CA ASP A 158 -17.69 -4.75 13.73
C ASP A 158 -17.80 -3.89 12.47
N PHE A 159 -18.00 -2.57 12.64
CA PHE A 159 -18.01 -1.63 11.53
C PHE A 159 -16.71 -1.74 10.72
N HIS A 160 -15.55 -1.73 11.39
CA HIS A 160 -14.27 -1.79 10.71
C HIS A 160 -14.11 -3.08 9.89
N LEU A 161 -14.50 -4.24 10.44
CA LEU A 161 -14.40 -5.52 9.73
C LEU A 161 -15.30 -5.53 8.48
N ARG A 162 -16.53 -5.03 8.61
CA ARG A 162 -17.48 -4.91 7.49
C ARG A 162 -16.99 -3.94 6.42
N ALA A 163 -16.51 -2.77 6.83
CA ALA A 163 -15.96 -1.76 5.94
C ALA A 163 -14.73 -2.28 5.19
N LYS A 164 -13.83 -2.99 5.88
CA LYS A 164 -12.67 -3.64 5.29
C LYS A 164 -13.08 -4.70 4.27
N SER A 165 -14.02 -5.58 4.63
CA SER A 165 -14.51 -6.62 3.72
C SER A 165 -15.17 -6.04 2.47
N LYS A 166 -16.02 -5.00 2.60
CA LYS A 166 -16.62 -4.30 1.45
C LYS A 166 -15.53 -3.71 0.55
N PHE A 167 -14.55 -3.01 1.13
CA PHE A 167 -13.43 -2.45 0.39
C PHE A 167 -12.56 -3.51 -0.31
N GLU A 168 -12.20 -4.60 0.36
CA GLU A 168 -11.39 -5.68 -0.24
C GLU A 168 -12.08 -6.35 -1.43
N ASN A 169 -13.42 -6.41 -1.44
CA ASN A 169 -14.18 -7.03 -2.52
C ASN A 169 -14.27 -6.15 -3.79
N THR A 170 -14.49 -4.84 -3.64
CA THR A 170 -14.73 -3.92 -4.77
C THR A 170 -13.63 -2.86 -4.92
N GLY A 171 -13.40 -2.07 -3.88
CA GLY A 171 -12.53 -0.90 -3.95
C GLY A 171 -11.04 -1.25 -4.11
N LEU A 172 -10.54 -2.24 -3.37
CA LEU A 172 -9.15 -2.67 -3.48
C LEU A 172 -8.83 -3.21 -4.88
N ARG A 173 -9.78 -3.88 -5.51
CA ARG A 173 -9.65 -4.38 -6.88
C ARG A 173 -9.46 -3.22 -7.85
N HIS A 174 -10.35 -2.23 -7.80
CA HIS A 174 -10.27 -1.03 -8.65
C HIS A 174 -8.95 -0.29 -8.45
N LEU A 175 -8.55 -0.05 -7.20
CA LEU A 175 -7.29 0.61 -6.92
C LEU A 175 -6.10 -0.20 -7.46
N LEU A 176 -6.12 -1.53 -7.34
CA LEU A 176 -5.07 -2.38 -7.89
C LEU A 176 -5.03 -2.31 -9.41
N GLU A 177 -6.16 -2.41 -10.11
CA GLU A 177 -6.23 -2.33 -11.58
C GLU A 177 -5.69 -0.98 -12.09
N MET A 178 -6.06 0.12 -11.46
CA MET A 178 -5.54 1.46 -11.79
C MET A 178 -4.05 1.58 -11.52
N SER A 179 -3.59 1.02 -10.40
CA SER A 179 -2.17 0.96 -10.03
C SER A 179 -1.38 0.17 -11.08
N LEU A 180 -1.88 -0.99 -11.49
CA LEU A 180 -1.24 -1.87 -12.46
C LEU A 180 -1.11 -1.22 -13.84
N LYS A 181 -2.15 -0.53 -14.34
CA LYS A 181 -2.07 0.23 -15.61
C LYS A 181 -0.96 1.28 -15.57
N THR A 182 -0.83 1.98 -14.45
CA THR A 182 0.21 2.99 -14.27
C THR A 182 1.59 2.35 -14.16
N LEU A 183 1.74 1.28 -13.36
CA LEU A 183 2.99 0.52 -13.23
C LEU A 183 3.43 -0.09 -14.57
N HIS A 184 2.48 -0.61 -15.37
CA HIS A 184 2.76 -1.13 -16.69
C HIS A 184 3.39 -0.06 -17.59
N THR A 185 2.82 1.15 -17.58
CA THR A 185 3.37 2.30 -18.31
C THR A 185 4.79 2.63 -17.84
N LEU A 186 5.07 2.58 -16.53
CA LEU A 186 6.41 2.81 -15.98
C LEU A 186 7.39 1.69 -16.33
N VAL A 187 6.96 0.44 -16.35
CA VAL A 187 7.80 -0.70 -16.75
C VAL A 187 8.14 -0.63 -18.23
N LEU A 188 7.31 -0.04 -19.09
CA LEU A 188 7.67 0.19 -20.49
C LEU A 188 8.72 1.30 -20.68
N GLN A 189 8.91 2.20 -19.70
CA GLN A 189 9.94 3.24 -19.79
C GLN A 189 11.35 2.67 -19.65
N SER A 190 12.34 3.33 -20.26
CA SER A 190 13.73 2.86 -20.33
C SER A 190 14.39 2.72 -18.95
N SER A 191 14.07 3.57 -17.99
CA SER A 191 14.65 3.51 -16.65
C SER A 191 13.74 4.15 -15.59
N ILE A 192 13.35 3.39 -14.57
CA ILE A 192 12.54 3.85 -13.43
C ILE A 192 13.42 4.54 -12.37
N LEU A 193 14.64 4.03 -12.15
CA LEU A 193 15.51 4.44 -11.04
C LEU A 193 15.97 5.91 -11.07
N PRO A 194 16.32 6.50 -12.23
CA PRO A 194 16.74 7.90 -12.28
C PRO A 194 15.59 8.89 -12.04
N ASP A 195 14.35 8.44 -12.22
CA ASP A 195 13.16 9.27 -12.09
C ASP A 195 12.61 9.15 -10.66
N GLU A 196 12.90 10.15 -9.83
CA GLU A 196 12.41 10.22 -8.44
C GLU A 196 10.88 10.14 -8.38
N PHE A 197 10.22 10.70 -9.37
CA PHE A 197 8.78 10.72 -9.45
C PHE A 197 8.22 9.34 -9.79
N ALA A 198 8.77 8.66 -10.81
CA ALA A 198 8.43 7.27 -11.13
C ALA A 198 8.67 6.34 -9.93
N ARG A 199 9.78 6.53 -9.21
CA ARG A 199 10.11 5.78 -8.00
C ARG A 199 9.05 5.95 -6.90
N ARG A 200 8.64 7.20 -6.62
CA ARG A 200 7.59 7.49 -5.62
C ARG A 200 6.25 6.89 -6.02
N ILE A 201 5.91 6.95 -7.30
CA ILE A 201 4.69 6.34 -7.83
C ILE A 201 4.72 4.82 -7.63
N CYS A 202 5.81 4.15 -8.02
CA CYS A 202 6.00 2.73 -7.79
C CYS A 202 5.85 2.37 -6.31
N GLU A 203 6.51 3.10 -5.42
CA GLU A 203 6.43 2.90 -3.98
C GLU A 203 4.98 2.94 -3.47
N LYS A 204 4.21 3.95 -3.89
CA LYS A 204 2.82 4.14 -3.45
C LYS A 204 1.86 3.07 -3.97
N PHE A 205 2.09 2.59 -5.19
CA PHE A 205 1.25 1.53 -5.76
C PHE A 205 1.55 0.14 -5.18
N LEU A 206 2.81 -0.16 -4.86
CA LEU A 206 3.17 -1.41 -4.20
C LEU A 206 2.54 -1.53 -2.80
N GLU A 207 2.33 -0.40 -2.11
CA GLU A 207 1.65 -0.37 -0.81
C GLU A 207 0.22 -0.95 -0.86
N VAL A 208 -0.48 -0.85 -2.01
CA VAL A 208 -1.85 -1.38 -2.17
C VAL A 208 -1.90 -2.88 -1.87
N LEU A 209 -0.93 -3.63 -2.41
CA LEU A 209 -0.88 -5.09 -2.27
C LEU A 209 -0.28 -5.51 -0.92
N ILE A 210 0.73 -4.78 -0.43
CA ILE A 210 1.44 -5.07 0.83
C ILE A 210 0.57 -4.79 2.06
N ALA A 211 -0.36 -3.83 1.97
CA ALA A 211 -1.22 -3.45 3.08
C ALA A 211 -2.16 -4.58 3.54
N THR A 212 -2.34 -5.63 2.74
CA THR A 212 -3.13 -6.79 3.13
C THR A 212 -2.31 -7.74 4.02
N ASN A 213 -2.81 -8.05 5.21
CA ASN A 213 -2.16 -9.02 6.11
C ASN A 213 -2.03 -10.41 5.47
N SER A 214 -3.01 -10.79 4.64
CA SER A 214 -3.00 -11.98 3.81
C SER A 214 -3.78 -11.65 2.54
N PHE A 215 -3.15 -11.79 1.37
CA PHE A 215 -3.81 -11.53 0.09
C PHE A 215 -4.74 -12.69 -0.26
N ARG A 216 -6.04 -12.50 0.04
CA ARG A 216 -7.11 -13.49 -0.11
C ARG A 216 -8.26 -12.98 -0.98
N PRO A 217 -8.00 -12.70 -2.27
CA PRO A 217 -9.02 -12.12 -3.12
C PRO A 217 -10.19 -13.09 -3.35
N PRO A 218 -11.43 -12.57 -3.45
CA PRO A 218 -12.61 -13.37 -3.75
C PRO A 218 -12.58 -13.91 -5.18
N ALA A 219 -13.48 -14.85 -5.49
CA ALA A 219 -13.58 -15.47 -6.81
C ALA A 219 -13.78 -14.48 -7.96
N SER A 220 -14.35 -13.30 -7.68
CA SER A 220 -14.53 -12.26 -8.71
C SER A 220 -13.21 -11.79 -9.31
N TRP A 221 -12.08 -11.85 -8.60
CA TRP A 221 -10.76 -11.38 -9.06
C TRP A 221 -10.05 -12.32 -10.04
N LYS A 222 -10.67 -13.47 -10.37
CA LYS A 222 -10.03 -14.51 -11.17
C LYS A 222 -9.54 -13.98 -12.52
N ASP A 223 -10.36 -13.19 -13.20
CA ASP A 223 -10.05 -12.58 -14.50
C ASP A 223 -8.81 -11.68 -14.47
N LEU A 224 -8.64 -10.90 -13.40
CA LEU A 224 -7.46 -10.06 -13.20
C LEU A 224 -6.18 -10.88 -13.00
N LEU A 225 -6.25 -11.96 -12.20
CA LEU A 225 -5.09 -12.78 -11.85
C LEU A 225 -4.75 -13.87 -12.87
N GLU A 226 -5.70 -14.24 -13.74
CA GLU A 226 -5.52 -15.17 -14.85
C GLU A 226 -4.85 -14.52 -16.06
N ASN A 227 -4.71 -13.20 -16.05
CA ASN A 227 -3.93 -12.48 -17.04
C ASN A 227 -2.42 -12.58 -16.72
N ASP A 228 -1.71 -13.35 -17.54
CA ASP A 228 -0.28 -13.59 -17.41
C ASP A 228 0.57 -12.31 -17.51
N GLU A 229 0.13 -11.32 -18.29
CA GLU A 229 0.82 -10.02 -18.44
C GLU A 229 0.74 -9.22 -17.14
N PHE A 230 -0.44 -9.15 -16.52
CA PHE A 230 -0.62 -8.47 -15.23
C PHE A 230 0.17 -9.15 -14.11
N PHE A 231 0.22 -10.48 -14.11
CA PHE A 231 1.03 -11.21 -13.14
C PHE A 231 2.54 -11.02 -13.38
N GLY A 232 2.97 -11.15 -14.64
CA GLY A 232 4.37 -11.00 -15.05
C GLY A 232 4.94 -9.61 -14.75
N LEU A 233 4.09 -8.59 -14.74
CA LEU A 233 4.47 -7.21 -14.44
C LEU A 233 5.22 -7.06 -13.11
N PHE A 234 4.84 -7.80 -12.06
CA PHE A 234 5.53 -7.71 -10.76
C PHE A 234 6.98 -8.21 -10.81
N PHE A 235 7.23 -9.28 -11.58
CA PHE A 235 8.58 -9.81 -11.78
C PHE A 235 9.40 -8.89 -12.69
N GLN A 236 8.81 -8.38 -13.75
CA GLN A 236 9.47 -7.42 -14.65
C GLN A 236 9.84 -6.12 -13.93
N LEU A 237 8.92 -5.60 -13.12
CA LEU A 237 9.16 -4.42 -12.29
C LEU A 237 10.33 -4.67 -11.33
N HIS A 238 10.28 -5.77 -10.57
CA HIS A 238 11.36 -6.12 -9.65
C HIS A 238 12.71 -6.26 -10.36
N ALA A 239 12.77 -6.91 -11.53
CA ALA A 239 13.99 -7.02 -12.33
C ALA A 239 14.59 -5.64 -12.68
N LYS A 240 13.76 -4.64 -13.01
CA LYS A 240 14.20 -3.28 -13.34
C LYS A 240 14.72 -2.48 -12.16
N ILE A 241 14.19 -2.73 -10.97
CA ILE A 241 14.52 -1.95 -9.76
C ILE A 241 15.36 -2.75 -8.75
N ARG A 242 15.82 -3.93 -9.13
CA ARG A 242 16.51 -4.92 -8.30
C ARG A 242 17.68 -4.36 -7.48
N THR A 243 18.39 -3.40 -8.08
CA THR A 243 19.57 -2.75 -7.51
C THR A 243 19.26 -1.63 -6.52
N ASP A 244 18.03 -1.10 -6.49
CA ASP A 244 17.58 -0.15 -5.47
C ASP A 244 17.06 -0.94 -4.28
N GLU A 245 17.84 -1.01 -3.20
CA GLU A 245 17.50 -1.83 -2.03
C GLU A 245 16.14 -1.46 -1.43
N ALA A 246 15.80 -0.17 -1.34
CA ALA A 246 14.56 0.30 -0.73
C ALA A 246 13.32 -0.14 -1.53
N LEU A 247 13.35 0.03 -2.85
CA LEU A 247 12.26 -0.41 -3.72
C LEU A 247 12.23 -1.91 -3.94
N SER A 248 13.41 -2.55 -4.01
CA SER A 248 13.55 -4.00 -4.15
C SER A 248 12.86 -4.72 -2.99
N LEU A 249 13.06 -4.27 -1.75
CA LEU A 249 12.38 -4.84 -0.58
C LEU A 249 10.84 -4.72 -0.66
N ARG A 250 10.32 -3.62 -1.21
CA ARG A 250 8.87 -3.43 -1.40
C ARG A 250 8.31 -4.36 -2.48
N THR A 251 8.95 -4.44 -3.64
CA THR A 251 8.51 -5.37 -4.70
C THR A 251 8.63 -6.84 -4.28
N LEU A 252 9.68 -7.20 -3.56
CA LEU A 252 9.83 -8.53 -2.95
C LEU A 252 8.71 -8.83 -1.96
N SER A 253 8.29 -7.84 -1.17
CA SER A 253 7.11 -7.99 -0.30
C SER A 253 5.84 -8.27 -1.09
N CYS A 254 5.64 -7.65 -2.26
CA CYS A 254 4.55 -7.99 -3.17
C CYS A 254 4.64 -9.42 -3.69
N LEU A 255 5.84 -9.85 -4.14
CA LEU A 255 6.06 -11.23 -4.59
C LEU A 255 5.79 -12.24 -3.47
N VAL A 256 6.21 -11.96 -2.24
CA VAL A 256 5.88 -12.74 -1.04
C VAL A 256 4.36 -12.85 -0.82
N GLN A 257 3.60 -11.77 -1.03
CA GLN A 257 2.13 -11.83 -0.93
C GLN A 257 1.52 -12.67 -2.05
N LEU A 258 2.01 -12.54 -3.29
CA LEU A 258 1.57 -13.35 -4.44
C LEU A 258 1.91 -14.84 -4.27
N ALA A 259 3.06 -15.17 -3.68
CA ALA A 259 3.42 -16.54 -3.33
C ALA A 259 2.45 -17.16 -2.31
N GLY A 260 1.94 -16.32 -1.40
CA GLY A 260 0.96 -16.68 -0.38
C GLY A 260 -0.50 -16.51 -0.81
N LEU A 261 -0.77 -16.27 -2.11
CA LEU A 261 -2.13 -16.08 -2.64
C LEU A 261 -3.03 -17.23 -2.19
N SER A 262 -4.18 -16.92 -1.60
CA SER A 262 -5.16 -17.92 -1.14
C SER A 262 -6.58 -17.38 -1.29
N GLY A 263 -7.60 -18.14 -0.85
CA GLY A 263 -9.00 -17.75 -0.95
C GLY A 263 -9.72 -18.33 -2.18
N ASP A 264 -10.95 -17.89 -2.39
CA ASP A 264 -11.89 -18.50 -3.34
C ASP A 264 -11.46 -18.34 -4.80
N VAL A 265 -10.57 -17.39 -5.09
CA VAL A 265 -10.00 -17.20 -6.44
C VAL A 265 -9.26 -18.45 -6.95
N LEU A 266 -8.69 -19.26 -6.05
CA LEU A 266 -7.96 -20.49 -6.36
C LEU A 266 -8.84 -21.75 -6.29
N SER A 267 -10.16 -21.60 -6.30
CA SER A 267 -11.09 -22.74 -6.28
C SER A 267 -10.94 -23.67 -7.49
N SER A 268 -10.49 -23.15 -8.63
CA SER A 268 -10.20 -23.95 -9.83
C SER A 268 -8.81 -24.59 -9.75
N SER A 269 -8.76 -25.92 -9.85
CA SER A 269 -7.50 -26.68 -9.90
C SER A 269 -6.67 -26.31 -11.13
N ASP A 270 -7.29 -26.08 -12.28
CA ASP A 270 -6.59 -25.72 -13.52
C ASP A 270 -5.95 -24.35 -13.43
N PHE A 271 -6.70 -23.35 -12.94
CA PHE A 271 -6.16 -22.01 -12.70
C PHE A 271 -5.03 -22.05 -11.67
N THR A 272 -5.20 -22.77 -10.57
CA THR A 272 -4.15 -22.93 -9.55
C THR A 272 -2.88 -23.54 -10.14
N LYS A 273 -3.01 -24.57 -10.97
CA LYS A 273 -1.88 -25.22 -11.66
C LYS A 273 -1.19 -24.26 -12.63
N HIS A 274 -1.95 -23.50 -13.42
CA HIS A 274 -1.43 -22.49 -14.34
C HIS A 274 -0.66 -21.41 -13.58
N TYR A 275 -1.27 -20.82 -12.55
CA TYR A 275 -0.67 -19.81 -11.69
C TYR A 275 0.65 -20.29 -11.08
N MET A 276 0.70 -21.54 -10.57
CA MET A 276 1.91 -22.10 -9.98
C MET A 276 3.04 -22.29 -11.01
N LYS A 277 2.71 -22.73 -12.22
CA LYS A 277 3.69 -22.84 -13.31
C LYS A 277 4.26 -21.48 -13.67
N LEU A 278 3.38 -20.48 -13.83
CA LEU A 278 3.79 -19.12 -14.17
C LEU A 278 4.68 -18.52 -13.07
N TYR A 279 4.26 -18.63 -11.80
CA TYR A 279 5.05 -18.14 -10.67
C TYR A 279 6.44 -18.78 -10.61
N ILE A 280 6.53 -20.11 -10.69
CA ILE A 280 7.81 -20.83 -10.55
C ILE A 280 8.73 -20.54 -11.74
N ASN A 281 8.20 -20.48 -12.97
CA ASN A 281 8.98 -20.08 -14.14
C ASN A 281 9.56 -18.67 -13.96
N SER A 282 8.70 -17.67 -13.67
CA SER A 282 9.14 -16.28 -13.49
C SER A 282 10.14 -16.13 -12.34
N LEU A 283 9.98 -16.91 -11.26
CA LEU A 283 10.92 -16.93 -10.14
C LEU A 283 12.30 -17.48 -10.55
N LEU A 284 12.33 -18.59 -11.28
CA LEU A 284 13.57 -19.19 -11.75
C LEU A 284 14.30 -18.30 -12.75
N ASP A 285 13.56 -17.65 -13.64
CA ASP A 285 14.14 -16.75 -14.64
C ASP A 285 14.71 -15.49 -13.96
N LEU A 286 13.97 -14.90 -13.01
CA LEU A 286 14.40 -13.73 -12.26
C LEU A 286 15.66 -13.99 -11.41
N PHE A 287 15.74 -15.17 -10.79
CA PHE A 287 16.85 -15.53 -9.90
C PHE A 287 17.80 -16.55 -10.56
N ALA A 288 17.92 -16.58 -11.89
CA ALA A 288 18.78 -17.54 -12.57
C ALA A 288 20.26 -17.49 -12.08
N GLU A 289 20.74 -16.29 -11.75
CA GLU A 289 22.09 -16.04 -11.19
C GLU A 289 22.13 -16.07 -9.65
N GLY A 290 21.01 -16.38 -9.00
CA GLY A 290 20.85 -16.30 -7.55
C GLY A 290 20.35 -14.94 -7.05
N PRO A 291 19.75 -14.90 -5.85
CA PRO A 291 19.34 -13.66 -5.20
C PRO A 291 20.54 -12.83 -4.71
N LEU A 292 20.42 -11.50 -4.76
CA LEU A 292 21.39 -10.56 -4.18
C LEU A 292 21.34 -10.63 -2.64
N PRO A 293 22.38 -10.13 -1.93
CA PRO A 293 22.45 -10.23 -0.47
C PRO A 293 21.22 -9.70 0.29
N HIS A 294 20.63 -8.59 -0.16
CA HIS A 294 19.42 -8.01 0.45
C HIS A 294 18.13 -8.77 0.11
N GLU A 295 18.16 -9.63 -0.91
CA GLU A 295 16.99 -10.36 -1.41
C GLU A 295 16.82 -11.74 -0.75
N VAL A 296 17.91 -12.31 -0.22
CA VAL A 296 17.96 -13.69 0.30
C VAL A 296 16.80 -14.00 1.24
N ASN A 297 16.53 -13.14 2.23
CA ASN A 297 15.46 -13.38 3.21
C ASN A 297 14.07 -13.43 2.56
N HIS A 298 13.79 -12.53 1.61
CA HIS A 298 12.52 -12.51 0.90
C HIS A 298 12.41 -13.68 -0.07
N PHE A 299 13.48 -14.02 -0.78
CA PHE A 299 13.53 -15.20 -1.64
C PHE A 299 13.19 -16.48 -0.85
N CYS A 300 13.84 -16.68 0.30
CA CYS A 300 13.53 -17.80 1.19
C CYS A 300 12.07 -17.77 1.68
N THR A 301 11.54 -16.58 1.97
CA THR A 301 10.15 -16.40 2.38
C THR A 301 9.16 -16.73 1.25
N ILE A 302 9.47 -16.35 0.00
CA ILE A 302 8.69 -16.72 -1.19
C ILE A 302 8.62 -18.23 -1.30
N VAL A 303 9.78 -18.90 -1.28
CA VAL A 303 9.87 -20.37 -1.38
C VAL A 303 9.06 -21.02 -0.25
N ASN A 304 9.24 -20.57 0.99
CA ASN A 304 8.49 -21.07 2.13
C ASN A 304 6.96 -20.91 1.96
N ARG A 305 6.50 -19.74 1.49
CA ARG A 305 5.07 -19.51 1.26
C ARG A 305 4.49 -20.38 0.15
N LEU A 306 5.25 -20.63 -0.93
CA LEU A 306 4.83 -21.55 -2.00
C LEU A 306 4.56 -22.95 -1.46
N PHE A 307 5.40 -23.45 -0.54
CA PHE A 307 5.18 -24.75 0.11
C PHE A 307 4.13 -24.73 1.21
N GLN A 308 4.00 -23.62 1.96
CA GLN A 308 3.04 -23.50 3.06
C GLN A 308 1.60 -23.39 2.58
N TYR A 309 1.34 -22.63 1.52
CA TYR A 309 -0.01 -22.32 1.02
C TYR A 309 -0.47 -23.26 -0.10
N ARG A 310 0.36 -24.22 -0.53
CA ARG A 310 0.00 -25.18 -1.58
C ARG A 310 0.25 -26.60 -1.10
N PRO A 311 -0.71 -27.52 -1.31
CA PRO A 311 -0.45 -28.93 -1.13
C PRO A 311 0.73 -29.33 -2.02
N ILE A 312 1.65 -30.16 -1.52
CA ILE A 312 2.82 -30.63 -2.28
C ILE A 312 2.41 -31.30 -3.60
N GLN A 313 1.21 -31.89 -3.65
CA GLN A 313 0.60 -32.46 -4.85
C GLN A 313 0.50 -31.44 -5.99
N MET A 314 0.22 -30.17 -5.72
CA MET A 314 0.14 -29.12 -6.73
C MET A 314 1.51 -28.81 -7.33
N ILE A 315 2.56 -28.77 -6.51
CA ILE A 315 3.94 -28.62 -6.98
C ILE A 315 4.34 -29.82 -7.84
N MET A 316 3.88 -31.03 -7.50
CA MET A 316 4.14 -32.21 -8.33
C MET A 316 3.46 -32.13 -9.71
N GLN A 317 2.39 -31.36 -9.84
CA GLN A 317 1.60 -31.24 -11.08
C GLN A 317 2.08 -30.14 -12.04
N ILE A 318 3.11 -29.35 -11.70
CA ILE A 318 3.63 -28.26 -12.57
C ILE A 318 4.35 -28.76 -13.84
N GLY A 319 4.50 -30.08 -14.00
CA GLY A 319 5.20 -30.71 -15.12
C GLY A 319 6.60 -31.20 -14.73
N PRO A 320 7.08 -32.29 -15.35
CA PRO A 320 8.33 -32.94 -14.94
C PRO A 320 9.55 -32.02 -15.08
N ASP A 321 9.69 -31.34 -16.22
CA ASP A 321 10.88 -30.54 -16.52
C ASP A 321 10.99 -29.31 -15.60
N LEU A 322 9.88 -28.59 -15.41
CA LEU A 322 9.86 -27.42 -14.52
C LEU A 322 10.10 -27.82 -13.07
N ARG A 323 9.52 -28.95 -12.64
CA ARG A 323 9.73 -29.48 -11.30
C ARG A 323 11.19 -29.87 -11.07
N GLU A 324 11.83 -30.54 -12.02
CA GLU A 324 13.24 -30.89 -11.94
C GLU A 324 14.10 -29.62 -11.83
N ARG A 325 13.94 -28.66 -12.76
CA ARG A 325 14.63 -27.37 -12.73
C ARG A 325 14.48 -26.66 -11.38
N PHE A 326 13.26 -26.60 -10.86
CA PHE A 326 12.96 -25.94 -9.60
C PHE A 326 13.63 -26.62 -8.40
N LEU A 327 13.47 -27.94 -8.27
CA LEU A 327 14.05 -28.70 -7.15
C LEU A 327 15.58 -28.73 -7.21
N THR A 328 16.17 -28.86 -8.40
CA THR A 328 17.63 -28.79 -8.58
C THR A 328 18.16 -27.40 -8.20
N TYR A 329 17.48 -26.33 -8.64
CA TYR A 329 17.85 -24.97 -8.27
C TYR A 329 17.80 -24.78 -6.74
N LEU A 330 16.71 -25.19 -6.09
CA LEU A 330 16.58 -25.10 -4.63
C LEU A 330 17.63 -25.93 -3.90
N SER A 331 17.92 -27.16 -4.34
CA SER A 331 18.96 -28.01 -3.73
C SER A 331 20.33 -27.32 -3.75
N ARG A 332 20.73 -26.80 -4.93
CA ARG A 332 22.01 -26.09 -5.10
C ARG A 332 22.07 -24.84 -4.22
N TYR A 333 20.97 -24.10 -4.14
CA TYR A 333 20.92 -22.87 -3.36
C TYR A 333 20.93 -23.15 -1.84
N ILE A 334 20.25 -24.21 -1.38
CA ILE A 334 20.32 -24.67 0.01
C ILE A 334 21.77 -25.04 0.38
N GLU A 335 22.45 -25.83 -0.46
CA GLU A 335 23.87 -26.18 -0.24
C GLU A 335 24.77 -24.94 -0.13
N HIS A 336 24.53 -23.94 -0.98
CA HIS A 336 25.25 -22.67 -0.95
C HIS A 336 25.03 -21.93 0.38
N LEU A 337 23.78 -21.77 0.81
CA LEU A 337 23.43 -21.11 2.08
C LEU A 337 23.97 -21.86 3.30
N THR A 338 23.90 -23.20 3.30
CA THR A 338 24.46 -24.02 4.38
C THR A 338 25.96 -23.82 4.50
N LYS A 339 26.70 -23.78 3.38
CA LYS A 339 28.15 -23.48 3.38
C LYS A 339 28.45 -22.11 3.98
N GLN A 340 27.70 -21.08 3.59
CA GLN A 340 27.86 -19.73 4.16
C GLN A 340 27.54 -19.67 5.65
N ALA A 341 26.48 -20.34 6.09
CA ALA A 341 26.07 -20.41 7.49
C ALA A 341 27.13 -21.11 8.34
N MET A 342 27.66 -22.25 7.88
CA MET A 342 28.74 -22.97 8.56
C MET A 342 30.01 -22.12 8.67
N TYR A 343 30.40 -21.43 7.59
CA TYR A 343 31.57 -20.54 7.61
C TYR A 343 31.41 -19.41 8.65
N LYS A 344 30.25 -18.74 8.66
CA LYS A 344 29.95 -17.70 9.66
C LYS A 344 29.98 -18.23 11.09
N ALA A 345 29.41 -19.41 11.32
CA ALA A 345 29.42 -20.05 12.64
C ALA A 345 30.85 -20.32 13.11
N ILE A 346 31.70 -20.93 12.27
CA ILE A 346 33.10 -21.23 12.60
C ILE A 346 33.89 -19.94 12.90
N VAL A 347 33.76 -18.90 12.06
CA VAL A 347 34.43 -17.62 12.27
C VAL A 347 33.97 -16.94 13.56
N SER A 348 32.66 -16.97 13.85
CA SER A 348 32.13 -16.42 15.09
C SER A 348 32.63 -17.16 16.33
N SER A 349 32.74 -18.49 16.26
CA SER A 349 33.31 -19.31 17.35
C SER A 349 34.80 -19.05 17.54
N ALA A 350 35.56 -18.87 16.45
CA ALA A 350 36.98 -18.51 16.52
C ALA A 350 37.19 -17.13 17.17
N LEU A 351 36.38 -16.12 16.81
CA LEU A 351 36.45 -14.77 17.40
C LEU A 351 36.14 -14.74 18.90
N VAL A 352 35.32 -15.66 19.42
CA VAL A 352 35.08 -15.82 20.86
C VAL A 352 36.32 -16.42 21.53
N ILE A 353 36.97 -17.41 20.91
CA ILE A 353 38.18 -18.06 21.47
C ILE A 353 39.41 -17.13 21.50
N PHE A 354 39.48 -16.12 20.62
CA PHE A 354 40.60 -15.15 20.59
C PHE A 354 40.36 -13.87 21.41
N ASN A 355 39.16 -13.68 21.98
CA ASN A 355 38.82 -12.54 22.84
C ASN A 355 38.65 -12.93 24.32
N ASP A 356 38.81 -14.21 24.65
CA ASP A 356 39.04 -14.75 26.00
C ASP A 356 40.54 -15.07 26.16
#